data_AF-A0A6P5EK24-F1
#
_entry.id   AF-A0A6P5EK24-F1
#
_cell.length_a   1.000
_cell.length_b   1.000
_cell.length_c   1.000
_cell.angle_alpha   90.00
_cell.angle_beta   90.00
_cell.angle_gamma   90.00
#
_symmetry.space_group_name_H-M   'P 1'
#
loop_
_entity.id
_entity.type
_entity.pdbx_description
1 polymer ?
#
loop_
_entity_poly.entity_id
_entity_poly.type
_entity_poly.pdbx_seq_one_letter_code
_entity_poly.pdbx_strand_id
1 'polypeptide(L)'
;VYQEIYFKARDAVISLINQEREGEQIDRALLKNVLDIFVEIGLGKMDYYDFEAYMLKRTAAYYSRKAKSWISEDSCTGYMLKAEECLKQEKDRVSHYLHSSSEPKLLEKVQNELVSVYARKVLEKDHSGCRPLLRDDKVDDLSWMYGLFCKINFQDDAV
;
A
#
# COMPACT_ATOMS: atom_id res chain seq x y z
N VAL A 1 1.34 -15.88 28.50
CA VAL A 1 2.71 -15.34 28.32
C VAL A 1 3.11 -15.29 26.83
N TYR A 2 3.22 -16.43 26.13
CA TYR A 2 3.59 -16.45 24.69
C TYR A 2 2.71 -15.57 23.79
N GLN A 3 1.37 -15.69 23.89
CA GLN A 3 0.45 -14.86 23.09
C GLN A 3 0.59 -13.37 23.36
N GLU A 4 0.84 -12.97 24.61
CA GLU A 4 1.01 -11.55 24.96
C GLU A 4 2.29 -10.97 24.37
N ILE A 5 3.38 -11.75 24.39
CA ILE A 5 4.65 -11.37 23.76
C ILE A 5 4.47 -11.28 22.24
N TYR A 6 3.76 -12.23 21.63
CA TYR A 6 3.46 -12.20 20.20
C TYR A 6 2.67 -10.96 19.79
N PHE A 7 1.61 -10.58 20.51
CA PHE A 7 0.84 -9.39 20.18
C PHE A 7 1.67 -8.11 20.29
N LYS A 8 2.51 -7.99 21.33
CA LYS A 8 3.43 -6.85 21.48
C LYS A 8 4.46 -6.80 20.34
N ALA A 9 5.04 -7.95 19.97
CA ALA A 9 5.98 -8.03 18.86
C ALA A 9 5.32 -7.68 17.53
N ARG A 10 4.12 -8.22 17.26
CA ARG A 10 3.30 -7.92 16.09
C ARG A 10 3.01 -6.42 15.97
N ASP A 11 2.58 -5.78 17.06
CA ASP A 11 2.31 -4.34 17.07
C ASP A 11 3.57 -3.50 16.86
N ALA A 12 4.71 -3.91 17.46
CA ALA A 12 5.99 -3.25 17.26
C ALA A 12 6.47 -3.35 15.80
N VAL A 13 6.34 -4.52 15.17
CA VAL A 13 6.64 -4.75 13.75
C VAL A 13 5.81 -3.81 12.86
N ILE A 14 4.50 -3.72 13.09
CA ILE A 14 3.64 -2.79 12.35
C ILE A 14 4.03 -1.33 12.59
N SER A 15 4.46 -0.97 13.80
CA SER A 15 4.96 0.37 14.10
C SER A 15 6.20 0.70 13.26
N LEU A 16 7.19 -0.20 13.22
CA LEU A 16 8.41 -0.03 12.42
C LEU A 16 8.11 0.12 10.93
N ILE A 17 7.20 -0.71 10.39
CA ILE A 17 6.77 -0.59 8.99
C ILE A 17 6.15 0.80 8.73
N ASN A 18 5.33 1.31 9.65
CA ASN A 18 4.72 2.63 9.47
C ASN A 18 5.74 3.77 9.63
N GLN A 19 6.71 3.65 10.53
CA GLN A 19 7.81 4.61 10.64
C GLN A 19 8.59 4.70 9.33
N GLU A 20 8.90 3.56 8.72
CA GLU A 20 9.54 3.52 7.41
C GLU A 20 8.65 4.10 6.30
N ARG A 21 7.32 3.94 6.38
CA ARG A 21 6.38 4.61 5.45
C ARG A 21 6.36 6.12 5.59
N GLU A 22 6.68 6.64 6.78
CA GLU A 22 6.83 8.08 7.03
C GLU A 22 8.26 8.58 6.69
N GLY A 23 9.13 7.71 6.19
CA GLY A 23 10.50 8.05 5.77
C GLY A 23 11.56 7.90 6.86
N GLU A 24 11.22 7.33 8.02
CA GLU A 24 12.20 7.02 9.06
C GLU A 24 13.10 5.86 8.64
N GLN A 25 14.37 5.93 9.01
CA GLN A 25 15.32 4.83 8.83
C GLN A 25 15.06 3.78 9.92
N ILE A 26 14.86 2.52 9.51
CA ILE A 26 14.67 1.39 10.42
C ILE A 26 15.74 0.33 10.19
N ASP A 27 15.95 -0.52 11.21
CA ASP A 27 16.77 -1.72 11.05
C ASP A 27 15.96 -2.80 10.31
N ARG A 28 16.06 -2.80 8.98
CA ARG A 28 15.42 -3.80 8.10
C ARG A 28 15.89 -5.23 8.39
N ALA A 29 17.14 -5.41 8.84
CA ALA A 29 17.68 -6.74 9.13
C ALA A 29 17.07 -7.30 10.42
N LEU A 30 16.96 -6.47 11.47
CA LEU A 30 16.24 -6.83 12.68
C LEU A 30 14.77 -7.15 12.39
N LEU A 31 14.10 -6.33 11.58
CA LEU A 31 12.71 -6.55 11.19
C LEU A 31 12.52 -7.89 10.47
N LYS A 32 13.42 -8.20 9.52
CA LYS A 32 13.45 -9.48 8.81
C LYS A 32 13.60 -10.65 9.77
N ASN A 33 14.56 -10.60 10.69
CA ASN A 33 14.79 -11.67 11.67
C ASN A 33 13.55 -11.93 12.54
N VAL A 34 12.83 -10.89 12.97
CA VAL A 34 11.59 -11.05 13.75
C VAL A 34 10.47 -11.69 12.91
N LEU A 35 10.36 -11.30 11.64
CA LEU A 35 9.37 -11.87 10.71
C LEU A 35 9.69 -13.33 10.37
N ASP A 36 10.97 -13.68 10.21
CA ASP A 36 11.41 -15.06 10.00
C ASP A 36 11.03 -15.93 11.21
N ILE A 37 11.14 -15.41 12.43
CA ILE A 37 10.64 -16.09 13.64
C ILE A 37 9.12 -16.30 13.58
N PHE A 38 8.33 -15.35 13.06
CA PHE A 38 6.88 -15.55 12.89
C PHE A 38 6.56 -16.66 11.87
N VAL A 39 7.38 -16.79 10.82
CA VAL A 39 7.27 -17.88 9.83
C VAL A 39 7.67 -19.22 10.45
N GLU A 40 8.78 -19.28 11.19
CA GLU A 40 9.32 -20.49 11.81
C GLU A 40 8.43 -21.00 12.95
N ILE A 41 7.97 -20.12 13.85
CA ILE A 41 6.97 -20.47 14.88
C ILE A 41 5.64 -20.88 14.19
N GLY A 42 5.36 -20.27 13.03
CA GLY A 42 4.25 -20.60 12.15
C GLY A 42 4.29 -21.98 11.50
N LEU A 43 5.28 -22.84 11.79
CA LEU A 43 5.26 -24.28 11.42
C LEU A 43 4.13 -25.08 12.12
N GLY A 44 3.24 -24.41 12.86
CA GLY A 44 1.89 -24.85 13.28
C GLY A 44 0.71 -24.21 12.50
N LYS A 45 0.95 -23.64 11.32
CA LYS A 45 0.00 -23.11 10.30
C LYS A 45 -0.87 -21.88 10.61
N MET A 46 -1.08 -21.44 11.84
CA MET A 46 -2.02 -20.32 12.11
C MET A 46 -1.38 -18.92 12.26
N ASP A 47 -0.17 -18.81 12.79
CA ASP A 47 0.31 -17.51 13.28
C ASP A 47 0.86 -16.59 12.18
N TYR A 48 1.50 -17.11 11.14
CA TYR A 48 1.96 -16.28 10.01
C TYR A 48 0.80 -15.65 9.24
N TYR A 49 -0.26 -16.43 8.98
CA TYR A 49 -1.45 -15.91 8.30
C TYR A 49 -2.23 -14.93 9.18
N ASP A 50 -2.21 -15.10 10.51
CA ASP A 50 -2.72 -14.09 11.45
C ASP A 50 -1.92 -12.78 11.36
N PHE A 51 -0.58 -12.86 11.34
CA PHE A 51 0.27 -11.69 11.11
C PHE A 51 -0.02 -11.02 9.76
N GLU A 52 -0.05 -11.79 8.66
CA GLU A 52 -0.30 -11.25 7.31
C GLU A 52 -1.66 -10.55 7.27
N ALA A 53 -2.73 -11.19 7.77
CA ALA A 53 -4.07 -10.60 7.81
C ALA A 53 -4.10 -9.32 8.67
N TYR A 54 -3.41 -9.32 9.81
CA TYR A 54 -3.27 -8.13 10.66
C TYR A 54 -2.52 -7.02 9.93
N MET A 55 -1.39 -7.33 9.30
CA MET A 55 -0.56 -6.39 8.54
C MET A 55 -1.35 -5.76 7.39
N LEU A 56 -2.07 -6.57 6.60
CA LEU A 56 -2.91 -6.08 5.50
C LEU A 56 -4.01 -5.14 6.01
N LYS A 57 -4.68 -5.48 7.12
CA LYS A 57 -5.69 -4.62 7.76
C LYS A 57 -5.10 -3.29 8.22
N ARG A 58 -3.92 -3.32 8.87
CA ARG A 58 -3.25 -2.11 9.36
C ARG A 58 -2.76 -1.24 8.19
N THR A 59 -2.28 -1.85 7.12
CA THR A 59 -1.88 -1.18 5.88
C THR A 59 -3.06 -0.51 5.19
N ALA A 60 -4.19 -1.20 5.07
CA ALA A 60 -5.40 -0.60 4.50
C ALA A 60 -5.84 0.63 5.32
N ALA A 61 -5.88 0.52 6.65
CA ALA A 61 -6.22 1.65 7.52
C ALA A 61 -5.22 2.81 7.41
N TYR A 62 -3.93 2.53 7.21
CA TYR A 62 -2.89 3.55 7.00
C TYR A 62 -3.14 4.32 5.69
N TYR A 63 -3.26 3.60 4.57
CA TYR A 63 -3.44 4.25 3.27
C TYR A 63 -4.82 4.90 3.12
N SER A 64 -5.86 4.37 3.75
CA SER A 64 -7.17 5.03 3.82
C SER A 64 -7.07 6.42 4.46
N ARG A 65 -6.25 6.58 5.52
CA ARG A 65 -6.02 7.89 6.16
C ARG A 65 -5.20 8.81 5.26
N LYS A 66 -4.13 8.31 4.64
CA LYS A 66 -3.31 9.11 3.70
C LYS A 66 -4.13 9.59 2.51
N ALA A 67 -4.89 8.70 1.88
CA ALA A 67 -5.78 9.03 0.77
C ALA A 67 -6.78 10.13 1.13
N LYS A 68 -7.40 10.07 2.32
CA LYS A 68 -8.34 11.10 2.80
C LYS A 68 -7.71 12.49 2.89
N SER A 69 -6.45 12.60 3.30
CA SER A 69 -5.74 13.88 3.39
C SER A 69 -5.28 14.35 2.00
N TRP A 70 -4.63 13.47 1.24
CA TRP A 70 -4.09 13.79 -0.08
C TRP A 70 -5.17 14.16 -1.10
N ILE A 71 -6.33 13.51 -1.08
CA ILE A 71 -7.39 13.82 -2.06
C ILE A 71 -7.95 15.24 -1.89
N SER A 72 -7.91 15.80 -0.68
CA SER A 72 -8.28 17.19 -0.44
C SER A 72 -7.15 18.14 -0.78
N GLU A 73 -5.92 17.80 -0.39
CA GLU A 73 -4.78 18.73 -0.38
C GLU A 73 -4.04 18.81 -1.72
N ASP A 74 -3.91 17.69 -2.44
CA ASP A 74 -3.05 17.61 -3.64
C ASP A 74 -3.83 17.84 -4.94
N SER A 75 -3.12 18.22 -6.01
CA SER A 75 -3.68 18.11 -7.37
C SER A 75 -3.93 16.65 -7.75
N CYS A 76 -4.78 16.42 -8.76
CA CYS A 76 -5.00 15.08 -9.31
C CYS A 76 -3.68 14.36 -9.66
N THR A 77 -2.78 15.02 -10.39
CA THR A 77 -1.46 14.48 -10.77
C THR A 77 -0.57 14.25 -9.56
N GLY A 78 -0.53 15.18 -8.60
CA GLY A 78 0.25 15.02 -7.36
C GLY A 78 -0.22 13.82 -6.52
N TYR A 79 -1.53 13.66 -6.39
CA TYR A 79 -2.13 12.52 -5.70
C TYR A 79 -1.74 11.19 -6.35
N MET A 80 -1.86 11.10 -7.69
CA MET A 80 -1.57 9.88 -8.43
C MET A 80 -0.08 9.52 -8.38
N LEU A 81 0.83 10.51 -8.35
CA LEU A 81 2.27 10.29 -8.23
C LEU A 81 2.61 9.70 -6.86
N LYS A 82 1.99 10.23 -5.79
CA LYS A 82 2.12 9.66 -4.45
C LYS A 82 1.59 8.23 -4.39
N ALA A 83 0.48 7.93 -5.08
CA ALA A 83 -0.06 6.58 -5.11
C ALA A 83 0.88 5.58 -5.82
N GLU A 84 1.45 5.96 -6.96
CA GLU A 84 2.45 5.14 -7.67
C GLU A 84 3.72 4.91 -6.83
N GLU A 85 4.24 5.96 -6.21
CA GLU A 85 5.40 5.88 -5.32
C GLU A 85 5.12 4.95 -4.12
N CYS A 86 3.94 5.03 -3.52
CA CYS A 86 3.55 4.14 -2.43
C CYS A 86 3.55 2.67 -2.85
N LEU A 87 3.00 2.34 -4.03
CA LEU A 87 3.00 0.97 -4.55
C LEU A 87 4.43 0.46 -4.77
N LYS A 88 5.31 1.30 -5.33
CA LYS A 88 6.72 0.97 -5.52
C LYS A 88 7.43 0.71 -4.20
N GLN A 89 7.19 1.55 -3.19
CA GLN A 89 7.78 1.38 -1.87
C GLN A 89 7.27 0.11 -1.17
N GLU A 90 5.98 -0.21 -1.27
CA GLU A 90 5.46 -1.46 -0.67
C GLU A 90 6.07 -2.69 -1.34
N LYS A 91 6.29 -2.66 -2.66
CA LYS A 91 7.03 -3.71 -3.36
C LYS A 91 8.48 -3.83 -2.86
N ASP A 92 9.15 -2.69 -2.66
CA ASP A 92 10.50 -2.65 -2.07
C ASP A 92 10.52 -3.30 -0.68
N ARG A 93 9.58 -2.95 0.20
CA ARG A 93 9.42 -3.53 1.54
C ARG A 93 9.27 -5.05 1.50
N VAL A 94 8.45 -5.55 0.56
CA VAL A 94 8.30 -6.99 0.40
C VAL A 94 9.61 -7.66 0.01
N SER A 95 10.33 -7.13 -0.98
CA SER A 95 11.60 -7.71 -1.41
C SER A 95 12.68 -7.73 -0.32
N HIS A 96 12.62 -6.82 0.65
CA HIS A 96 13.62 -6.70 1.70
C HIS A 96 13.33 -7.63 2.90
N TYR A 97 12.11 -7.57 3.44
CA TYR A 97 11.84 -8.21 4.74
C TYR A 97 10.50 -8.91 4.88
N LEU A 98 9.51 -8.73 3.98
CA LEU A 98 8.27 -9.52 4.05
C LEU A 98 8.40 -10.81 3.23
N HIS A 99 7.50 -11.76 3.48
CA HIS A 99 7.42 -12.96 2.65
C HIS A 99 6.86 -12.60 1.27
N SER A 100 7.39 -13.23 0.23
CA SER A 100 7.01 -12.95 -1.17
C SER A 100 5.52 -13.22 -1.46
N SER A 101 4.89 -14.16 -0.75
CA SER A 101 3.46 -14.45 -0.89
C SER A 101 2.55 -13.28 -0.51
N SER A 102 3.06 -12.33 0.27
CA SER A 102 2.30 -11.16 0.69
C SER A 102 2.26 -10.05 -0.37
N GLU A 103 3.19 -10.05 -1.34
CA GLU A 103 3.26 -9.02 -2.39
C GLU A 103 1.91 -8.77 -3.10
N PRO A 104 1.24 -9.79 -3.69
CA PRO A 104 0.01 -9.54 -4.44
C PRO A 104 -1.09 -8.94 -3.55
N LYS A 105 -1.31 -9.50 -2.36
CA LYS A 105 -2.35 -9.05 -1.43
C LYS A 105 -2.08 -7.66 -0.88
N LEU A 106 -0.80 -7.34 -0.63
CA LEU A 106 -0.39 -6.05 -0.11
C LEU A 106 -0.61 -4.96 -1.16
N LEU A 107 -0.13 -5.20 -2.39
CA LEU A 107 -0.29 -4.25 -3.48
C LEU A 107 -1.76 -4.03 -3.82
N GLU A 108 -2.58 -5.08 -3.85
CA GLU A 108 -4.03 -4.99 -4.05
C GLU A 108 -4.69 -4.11 -2.97
N LYS A 109 -4.33 -4.28 -1.69
CA LYS A 109 -4.89 -3.45 -0.60
C LYS A 109 -4.50 -1.99 -0.71
N VAL A 110 -3.23 -1.72 -1.00
CA VAL A 110 -2.71 -0.35 -1.15
C VAL A 110 -3.40 0.33 -2.34
N GLN A 111 -3.50 -0.38 -3.45
CA GLN A 111 -4.14 0.07 -4.68
C GLN A 111 -5.63 0.34 -4.48
N ASN A 112 -6.35 -0.54 -3.80
CA ASN A 112 -7.76 -0.33 -3.51
C ASN A 112 -7.98 0.96 -2.69
N GLU A 113 -7.22 1.12 -1.59
CA GLU A 113 -7.39 2.27 -0.69
C GLU A 113 -6.96 3.60 -1.31
N LEU A 114 -5.90 3.60 -2.13
CA LEU A 114 -5.39 4.81 -2.76
C LEU A 114 -6.11 5.15 -4.08
N VAL A 115 -6.47 4.15 -4.88
CA VAL A 115 -6.95 4.41 -6.25
C VAL A 115 -8.40 4.00 -6.43
N SER A 116 -8.78 2.75 -6.20
CA SER A 116 -10.14 2.27 -6.50
C SER A 116 -11.21 3.04 -5.71
N VAL A 117 -11.00 3.27 -4.41
CA VAL A 117 -11.93 4.01 -3.55
C VAL A 117 -12.08 5.48 -3.97
N TYR A 118 -11.04 6.09 -4.55
CA TYR A 118 -11.01 7.51 -4.89
C TYR A 118 -11.09 7.79 -6.39
N ALA A 119 -11.16 6.76 -7.24
CA ALA A 119 -11.10 6.86 -8.69
C ALA A 119 -12.01 7.97 -9.23
N ARG A 120 -13.30 7.91 -8.89
CA ARG A 120 -14.27 8.92 -9.32
C ARG A 120 -13.93 10.33 -8.83
N LYS A 121 -13.53 10.48 -7.56
CA LYS A 121 -13.18 11.78 -6.97
C LYS A 121 -11.93 12.39 -7.61
N VAL A 122 -10.95 11.56 -7.95
CA VAL A 122 -9.73 11.99 -8.65
C VAL A 122 -10.07 12.47 -10.07
N LEU A 123 -10.88 11.70 -10.81
CA LEU A 123 -11.28 12.02 -12.18
C LEU A 123 -12.16 13.27 -12.27
N GLU A 124 -13.04 13.48 -11.28
CA GLU A 124 -13.97 14.60 -11.20
C GLU A 124 -13.39 15.85 -10.51
N LYS A 125 -12.12 15.82 -10.06
CA LYS A 125 -11.54 16.93 -9.31
C LYS A 125 -11.55 18.23 -10.13
N ASP A 126 -12.09 19.29 -9.54
CA ASP A 126 -12.13 20.60 -10.19
C ASP A 126 -10.70 21.08 -10.50
N HIS A 127 -10.53 21.67 -11.68
CA HIS A 127 -9.27 22.26 -12.18
C HIS A 127 -8.06 21.32 -12.38
N SER A 128 -8.14 20.03 -11.99
CA SER A 128 -7.04 19.08 -12.20
C SER A 128 -7.47 17.67 -12.65
N GLY A 129 -8.77 17.37 -12.65
CA GLY A 129 -9.32 16.12 -13.17
C GLY A 129 -9.32 16.04 -14.70
N CYS A 130 -10.02 15.06 -15.25
CA CYS A 130 -9.98 14.77 -16.69
C CYS A 130 -10.47 15.92 -17.57
N ARG A 131 -11.48 16.68 -17.11
CA ARG A 131 -12.08 17.77 -17.90
C ARG A 131 -11.08 18.91 -18.19
N PRO A 132 -10.37 19.46 -17.19
CA PRO A 132 -9.25 20.39 -17.41
C PRO A 132 -8.12 19.80 -18.26
N LEU A 133 -7.67 18.56 -17.98
CA LEU A 133 -6.57 17.94 -18.72
C LEU A 133 -6.89 17.76 -20.22
N LEU A 134 -8.14 17.40 -20.55
CA LEU A 134 -8.63 17.33 -21.93
C LEU A 134 -8.74 18.72 -22.58
N ARG A 135 -9.12 19.74 -21.81
CA ARG A 135 -9.19 21.13 -22.32
C ARG A 135 -7.81 21.67 -22.66
N ASP A 136 -6.83 21.35 -21.83
CA ASP A 136 -5.46 21.86 -21.92
C ASP A 136 -4.53 20.96 -22.76
N ASP A 137 -5.10 19.95 -23.45
CA ASP A 137 -4.40 18.97 -24.30
C ASP A 137 -3.23 18.26 -23.61
N LYS A 138 -3.37 17.96 -22.31
CA LYS A 138 -2.36 17.25 -21.51
C LYS A 138 -2.46 15.73 -21.69
N VAL A 139 -2.17 15.28 -22.91
CA VAL A 139 -2.30 13.88 -23.33
C VAL A 139 -1.42 12.93 -22.51
N ASP A 140 -0.20 13.34 -22.15
CA ASP A 140 0.72 12.52 -21.34
C ASP A 140 0.16 12.25 -19.93
N ASP A 141 -0.37 13.28 -19.28
CA ASP A 141 -1.00 13.16 -17.95
C ASP A 141 -2.22 12.23 -18.01
N LEU A 142 -3.03 12.33 -19.07
CA LEU A 142 -4.19 11.47 -19.30
C LEU A 142 -3.79 10.02 -19.58
N SER A 143 -2.76 9.80 -20.39
CA SER A 143 -2.24 8.47 -20.71
C SER A 143 -1.68 7.78 -19.46
N TRP A 144 -0.94 8.52 -18.65
CA TRP A 144 -0.41 8.02 -17.38
C TRP A 144 -1.53 7.74 -16.36
N MET A 145 -2.51 8.64 -16.22
CA MET A 145 -3.68 8.38 -15.37
C MET A 145 -4.41 7.12 -15.82
N TYR A 146 -4.70 6.99 -17.12
CA TYR A 146 -5.33 5.81 -17.69
C TYR A 146 -4.48 4.55 -17.47
N GLY A 147 -3.16 4.62 -17.65
CA GLY A 147 -2.25 3.51 -17.40
C GLY A 147 -2.27 3.05 -15.94
N LEU A 148 -2.31 3.98 -14.99
CA LEU A 148 -2.51 3.66 -13.58
C LEU A 148 -3.88 3.00 -13.36
N PHE A 149 -4.96 3.55 -13.92
CA PHE A 149 -6.30 2.96 -13.80
C PHE A 149 -6.45 1.59 -14.49
N CYS A 150 -5.75 1.34 -15.59
CA CYS A 150 -5.82 0.07 -16.33
C CYS A 150 -4.94 -1.01 -15.73
N LYS A 151 -3.77 -0.67 -15.17
CA LYS A 151 -2.98 -1.61 -14.37
C LYS A 151 -3.78 -2.14 -13.16
N ILE A 152 -4.87 -1.48 -12.77
CA ILE A 152 -5.78 -1.90 -11.69
C ILE A 152 -6.80 -2.96 -12.16
N ASN A 153 -7.34 -2.85 -13.39
CA ASN A 153 -8.42 -3.74 -13.82
C ASN A 153 -7.96 -5.09 -14.38
N PHE A 154 -6.71 -5.22 -14.86
CA PHE A 154 -6.25 -6.44 -15.53
C PHE A 154 -5.69 -7.54 -14.60
N GLN A 155 -5.78 -7.39 -13.28
CA GLN A 155 -5.48 -8.49 -12.35
C GLN A 155 -6.72 -9.33 -11.98
N ASP A 156 -7.93 -8.89 -12.33
CA ASP A 156 -9.18 -9.62 -12.08
C ASP A 156 -9.64 -10.53 -13.24
N ASP A 157 -9.02 -10.45 -14.43
CA ASP A 157 -9.45 -11.20 -15.63
C ASP A 157 -8.57 -12.43 -15.96
N ALA A 158 -7.75 -12.89 -15.01
CA ALA A 158 -7.01 -14.16 -15.13
C ALA A 158 -7.72 -15.29 -14.35
N VAL A 159 -8.93 -15.65 -14.79
CA VAL A 159 -9.64 -16.89 -14.41
C VAL A 159 -10.07 -17.63 -15.66
#